data_AF-A0A8H8CW94-F1
#
_entry.id   AF-A0A8H8CW94-F1
#
_cell.length_a   1.000
_cell.length_b   1.000
_cell.length_c   1.000
_cell.angle_alpha   90.00
_cell.angle_beta   90.00
_cell.angle_gamma   90.00
#
_symmetry.space_group_name_H-M   'P 1'
#
loop_
_entity.id
_entity.type
_entity.pdbx_description
1 polymer ?
#
loop_
_entity_poly.entity_id
_entity_poly.type
_entity_poly.pdbx_seq_one_letter_code
_entity_poly.pdbx_strand_id
1 'polypeptide(L)'
;MSYQPSPGPINILQSASFSNAYSLAVVTDEQALIVKQVAENEPPPRAVNRQAVVENCQGWTVRVIAKLVDRGIVDSAKLEMARSMVQPI
;
A
#
# COMPACT_ATOMS: atom_id res chain seq x y z
N MET A 1 16.32 -0.51 -24.94
CA MET A 1 16.77 -0.80 -23.56
C MET A 1 16.26 -2.17 -23.18
N SER A 2 17.13 -3.09 -22.81
CA SER A 2 16.73 -4.37 -22.24
C SER A 2 16.75 -4.22 -20.73
N TYR A 3 15.62 -4.48 -20.06
CA TYR A 3 15.55 -4.47 -18.61
C TYR A 3 16.46 -5.56 -18.04
N GLN A 4 17.36 -5.19 -17.12
CA GLN A 4 18.13 -6.14 -16.31
C GLN A 4 17.61 -6.06 -14.87
N PRO A 5 17.03 -7.16 -14.33
CA PRO A 5 16.60 -7.20 -12.94
C PRO A 5 17.80 -7.18 -11.99
N SER A 6 17.58 -6.73 -10.74
CA SER A 6 18.58 -6.83 -9.70
C SER A 6 18.86 -8.30 -9.33
N PRO A 7 20.11 -8.64 -8.98
CA PRO A 7 20.47 -10.00 -8.57
C PRO A 7 19.92 -10.40 -7.18
N GLY A 8 19.30 -9.46 -6.47
CA GLY A 8 18.69 -9.67 -5.16
C GLY A 8 17.74 -8.53 -4.77
N PRO A 9 17.13 -8.61 -3.58
CA PRO A 9 16.26 -7.56 -3.05
C PRO A 9 16.98 -6.22 -2.96
N ILE A 10 16.29 -5.14 -3.37
CA ILE A 10 16.79 -3.77 -3.28
C ILE A 10 15.97 -3.03 -2.23
N ASN A 11 16.64 -2.36 -1.30
CA ASN A 11 15.99 -1.42 -0.40
C ASN A 11 15.69 -0.13 -1.17
N ILE A 12 14.43 0.03 -1.59
CA ILE A 12 14.00 1.20 -2.37
C ILE A 12 14.21 2.53 -1.60
N LEU A 13 14.21 2.50 -0.26
CA LEU A 13 14.45 3.68 0.58
C LEU A 13 15.89 4.21 0.48
N GLN A 14 16.82 3.39 -0.04
CA GLN A 14 18.22 3.75 -0.27
C GLN A 14 18.52 3.99 -1.76
N SER A 15 17.51 3.95 -2.63
CA SER A 15 17.68 4.18 -4.06
C SER A 15 18.04 5.64 -4.36
N ALA A 16 18.90 5.87 -5.35
CA ALA A 16 19.15 7.23 -5.86
C ALA A 16 17.89 7.88 -6.44
N SER A 17 16.91 7.08 -6.87
CA SER A 17 15.59 7.54 -7.34
C SER A 17 14.55 7.68 -6.24
N PHE A 18 14.90 7.44 -4.98
CA PHE A 18 13.98 7.59 -3.87
C PHE A 18 13.60 9.06 -3.69
N SER A 19 12.30 9.35 -3.77
CA SER A 19 11.78 10.70 -3.56
C SER A 19 11.40 10.92 -2.09
N ASN A 20 10.43 10.16 -1.61
CA ASN A 20 9.95 10.24 -0.24
C ASN A 20 9.26 8.94 0.18
N ALA A 21 9.09 8.77 1.48
CA ALA A 21 8.24 7.76 2.09
C ALA A 21 7.60 8.34 3.34
N TYR A 22 6.44 7.80 3.70
CA TYR A 22 5.76 8.18 4.91
C TYR A 22 5.53 6.95 5.79
N SER A 23 5.92 7.04 7.06
CA SER A 23 5.72 5.95 8.02
C SER A 23 4.29 5.97 8.53
N LEU A 24 3.57 4.87 8.31
CA LEU A 24 2.20 4.67 8.78
C LEU A 24 2.16 4.14 10.21
N ALA A 25 3.05 3.22 10.55
CA ALA A 25 3.18 2.61 11.87
C ALA A 25 4.56 1.98 12.06
N VAL A 26 4.98 1.84 13.32
CA VAL A 26 6.05 0.92 13.71
C VAL A 26 5.35 -0.38 14.14
N VAL A 27 5.72 -1.50 13.55
CA VAL A 27 5.05 -2.79 13.79
C VAL A 27 6.00 -3.80 14.42
N THR A 28 5.47 -4.66 15.28
CA THR A 28 6.18 -5.85 15.76
C THR A 28 6.20 -6.94 14.69
N ASP A 29 6.99 -7.99 14.88
CA ASP A 29 7.03 -9.14 13.96
C ASP A 29 5.66 -9.83 13.83
N GLU A 30 4.92 -9.95 14.94
CA GLU A 30 3.56 -10.49 14.94
C GLU A 30 2.59 -9.60 14.15
N GLN A 31 2.66 -8.29 14.34
CA GLN A 31 1.86 -7.33 13.56
C GLN A 31 2.25 -7.35 12.09
N ALA A 32 3.52 -7.59 11.74
CA ALA A 32 3.95 -7.71 10.35
C ALA A 32 3.29 -8.92 9.65
N LEU A 33 3.08 -10.03 10.36
CA LEU A 33 2.31 -11.17 9.84
C LEU A 33 0.84 -10.80 9.59
N ILE A 34 0.25 -10.01 10.50
CA ILE A 34 -1.11 -9.49 10.32
C ILE A 34 -1.19 -8.55 9.11
N VAL A 35 -0.22 -7.64 8.95
CA VAL A 35 -0.14 -6.73 7.80
C VAL A 35 -0.10 -7.52 6.49
N LYS A 36 0.77 -8.54 6.43
CA LYS A 36 0.86 -9.44 5.28
C LYS A 36 -0.48 -10.12 5.00
N GLN A 37 -1.09 -10.72 6.02
CA GLN A 37 -2.37 -11.41 5.89
C GLN A 37 -3.48 -10.48 5.38
N VAL A 38 -3.58 -9.26 5.92
CA VAL A 38 -4.61 -8.28 5.48
C VAL A 38 -4.38 -7.89 4.03
N ALA A 39 -3.15 -7.58 3.64
CA ALA A 39 -2.82 -7.20 2.27
C ALA A 39 -3.09 -8.34 1.28
N GLU A 40 -2.67 -9.57 1.59
CA GLU A 40 -2.84 -10.72 0.68
C GLU A 40 -4.30 -11.14 0.51
N ASN A 41 -5.16 -10.90 1.52
CA ASN A 41 -6.58 -11.23 1.45
C ASN A 41 -7.45 -10.10 0.85
N GLU A 42 -6.92 -8.90 0.69
CA GLU A 42 -7.67 -7.80 0.08
C GLU A 42 -7.68 -7.94 -1.45
N PRO A 43 -8.85 -8.11 -2.10
CA PRO A 43 -8.92 -8.29 -3.54
C PRO A 43 -8.32 -7.08 -4.26
N PRO A 44 -7.39 -7.27 -5.22
CA PRO A 44 -6.81 -6.17 -5.97
C PRO A 44 -7.89 -5.45 -6.80
N PRO A 45 -7.70 -4.17 -7.17
CA PRO A 45 -8.59 -3.47 -8.08
C PRO A 45 -8.74 -4.26 -9.38
N ARG A 46 -9.97 -4.45 -9.84
CA ARG A 46 -10.30 -5.19 -11.06
C ARG A 46 -11.39 -4.48 -11.82
N ALA A 47 -11.25 -4.44 -13.14
CA ALA A 47 -12.26 -3.93 -14.05
C ALA A 47 -12.25 -4.76 -15.35
N VAL A 48 -13.43 -5.01 -15.92
CA VAL A 48 -13.55 -5.78 -17.18
C VAL A 48 -13.07 -4.99 -18.40
N ASN A 49 -13.04 -3.66 -18.30
CA ASN A 49 -12.49 -2.74 -19.29
C ASN A 49 -12.18 -1.39 -18.63
N ARG A 50 -11.57 -0.47 -19.38
CA ARG A 50 -11.14 0.85 -18.87
C ARG A 50 -12.30 1.75 -18.42
N GLN A 51 -13.47 1.64 -19.05
CA GLN A 51 -14.64 2.45 -18.69
C GLN A 51 -15.27 1.98 -17.36
N ALA A 52 -15.07 0.72 -16.99
CA ALA A 52 -15.59 0.13 -15.76
C ALA A 52 -14.64 0.27 -14.56
N VAL A 53 -13.57 1.06 -14.66
CA VAL A 53 -12.63 1.27 -13.55
C VAL A 53 -13.32 2.13 -12.49
N VAL A 54 -13.49 1.55 -11.31
CA VAL A 54 -14.07 2.21 -10.12
C VAL A 54 -13.07 2.37 -8.98
N GLU A 55 -11.89 1.77 -9.12
CA GLU A 55 -10.81 1.83 -8.13
C GLU A 55 -9.43 1.75 -8.80
N ASN A 56 -8.46 2.47 -8.25
CA ASN A 56 -7.04 2.37 -8.59
C ASN A 56 -6.22 1.74 -7.44
N CYS A 57 -4.92 1.54 -7.63
CA CYS A 57 -4.08 0.93 -6.60
C CYS A 57 -4.04 1.73 -5.28
N GLN A 58 -4.23 3.06 -5.32
CA GLN A 58 -4.26 3.89 -4.10
C GLN A 58 -5.54 3.61 -3.29
N GLY A 59 -6.69 3.43 -3.96
CA GLY A 59 -7.94 3.03 -3.32
C GLY A 59 -7.81 1.69 -2.59
N TRP A 60 -7.17 0.69 -3.22
CA TRP A 60 -6.87 -0.59 -2.57
C TRP A 60 -5.98 -0.41 -1.34
N THR A 61 -4.93 0.40 -1.43
CA THR A 61 -4.07 0.69 -0.27
C THR A 61 -4.86 1.31 0.89
N VAL A 62 -5.80 2.22 0.60
CA VAL A 62 -6.68 2.81 1.63
C VAL A 62 -7.56 1.75 2.29
N ARG A 63 -8.10 0.77 1.54
CA ARG A 63 -8.86 -0.35 2.12
C ARG A 63 -8.01 -1.21 3.06
N VAL A 64 -6.78 -1.52 2.66
CA VAL A 64 -5.82 -2.24 3.50
C VAL A 64 -5.52 -1.45 4.78
N ILE A 65 -5.24 -0.15 4.68
CA ILE A 65 -4.98 0.70 5.86
C ILE A 65 -6.20 0.71 6.78
N ALA A 66 -7.42 0.83 6.26
CA ALA A 66 -8.63 0.82 7.06
C ALA A 66 -8.76 -0.46 7.91
N LYS A 67 -8.52 -1.64 7.30
CA LYS A 67 -8.51 -2.91 8.04
C LYS A 67 -7.41 -2.98 9.10
N LEU A 68 -6.27 -2.32 8.88
CA LEU A 68 -5.19 -2.24 9.87
C LEU A 68 -5.51 -1.27 11.01
N VAL A 69 -6.30 -0.22 10.76
CA VAL A 69 -6.87 0.63 11.81
C VAL A 69 -7.84 -0.16 12.67
N ASP A 70 -8.73 -0.96 12.07
CA ASP A 70 -9.66 -1.82 12.83
C ASP A 70 -8.93 -2.85 13.73
N ARG A 71 -7.70 -3.22 13.38
CA ARG A 71 -6.82 -4.10 14.15
C ARG A 71 -5.96 -3.37 15.18
N GLY A 72 -6.05 -2.03 15.27
CA GLY A 72 -5.24 -1.20 16.17
C GLY A 72 -3.75 -1.11 15.78
N ILE A 73 -3.40 -1.44 14.53
CA ILE A 73 -2.02 -1.43 14.03
C ILE A 73 -1.65 -0.06 13.47
N VAL A 74 -2.60 0.60 12.82
CA VAL A 74 -2.41 1.94 12.23
C VAL A 74 -3.34 2.92 12.93
N ASP A 75 -2.88 4.14 13.15
CA ASP A 75 -3.69 5.23 13.70
C ASP A 75 -4.73 5.71 12.66
N SER A 76 -5.96 5.98 13.10
CA SER A 76 -7.03 6.46 12.21
C SER A 76 -6.70 7.78 11.52
N ALA A 77 -5.90 8.65 12.13
CA ALA A 77 -5.43 9.89 11.50
C ALA A 77 -4.59 9.62 10.24
N LYS A 78 -3.84 8.51 10.21
CA LYS A 78 -3.05 8.08 9.04
C LYS A 78 -3.95 7.60 7.91
N LEU A 79 -5.07 6.94 8.23
CA LEU A 79 -6.07 6.55 7.24
C LEU A 79 -6.71 7.76 6.58
N GLU A 80 -7.11 8.77 7.37
CA GLU A 80 -7.73 9.98 6.83
C GLU A 80 -6.76 10.79 5.97
N MET A 81 -5.50 10.87 6.37
CA MET A 81 -4.44 11.43 5.53
C MET A 81 -4.32 10.67 4.21
N ALA A 82 -4.23 9.33 4.23
CA ALA A 82 -4.13 8.54 3.00
C ALA A 82 -5.33 8.76 2.08
N ARG A 83 -6.55 8.85 2.63
CA ARG A 83 -7.78 9.17 1.88
C ARG A 83 -7.70 10.52 1.18
N SER A 84 -7.15 11.54 1.83
CA SER A 84 -6.98 12.89 1.24
C SER A 84 -5.96 12.95 0.09
N MET A 85 -5.10 11.95 -0.03
CA MET A 85 -4.04 11.87 -1.04
C MET A 85 -4.43 11.02 -2.26
N VAL A 86 -5.59 10.34 -2.22
CA VAL A 86 -6.07 9.51 -3.33
C VAL A 86 -6.38 10.39 -4.53
N GLN A 87 -5.77 10.05 -5.67
CA GLN A 87 -6.02 10.71 -6.93
C GLN A 87 -7.34 10.22 -7.55
N PRO A 88 -8.07 11.12 -8.24
CA PRO A 88 -9.21 10.72 -9.05
C PRO A 88 -8.85 9.63 -10.08
N ILE A 89 -9.86 8.86 -10.46
CA ILE A 89 -9.78 7.73 -11.40
C ILE A 89 -10.00 8.21 -12.83
#